data_AF-A0AAP6CSP8-F1
#
_entry.id   AF-A0AAP6CSP8-F1
#
_cell.length_a   1.000
_cell.length_b   1.000
_cell.length_c   1.000
_cell.angle_alpha   90.00
_cell.angle_beta   90.00
_cell.angle_gamma   90.00
#
_symmetry.space_group_name_H-M   'P 1'
#
loop_
_entity.id
_entity.type
_entity.pdbx_description
1 polymer ?
#
loop_
_entity_poly.entity_id
_entity_poly.type
_entity_poly.pdbx_seq_one_letter_code
_entity_poly.pdbx_strand_id
1 'polypeptide(L)'
;MTDLQKRIDELEKTIEELLLDQHAARIAITTISTAWNSLAKQPGMLGDSYDKAFKSAPPVEFENPVNEGYAEELHKRVVALLSKS
;
A
#
# COMPACT_ATOMS: atom_id res chain seq x y z
N MET A 1 19.75 20.20 24.20
CA MET A 1 19.27 19.94 22.82
C MET A 1 18.60 21.19 22.30
N THR A 2 18.95 21.60 21.08
CA THR A 2 18.26 22.69 20.37
C THR A 2 16.85 22.22 19.97
N ASP A 3 15.92 23.17 19.81
CA ASP A 3 14.55 22.88 19.35
C ASP A 3 14.53 22.13 18.00
N LEU A 4 15.44 22.52 17.11
CA LEU A 4 15.65 21.85 15.82
C LEU A 4 16.03 20.37 15.99
N GLN A 5 16.95 20.05 16.90
CA GLN A 5 17.39 18.67 17.09
C GLN A 5 16.24 17.79 17.59
N LYS A 6 15.42 18.30 18.52
CA LYS A 6 14.25 17.56 19.01
C LYS A 6 13.25 17.26 17.89
N ARG A 7 12.98 18.24 17.02
CA ARG A 7 12.09 18.05 15.86
C ARG A 7 12.65 17.04 14.86
N ILE A 8 13.98 17.00 14.67
CA ILE A 8 14.63 16.00 13.83
C ILE A 8 14.45 14.61 14.46
N ASP A 9 14.76 14.45 15.75
CA ASP A 9 14.63 13.18 16.46
C ASP A 9 13.17 12.65 16.43
N GLU A 10 12.18 13.54 16.57
CA GLU A 10 10.75 13.20 16.46
C GLU A 10 10.35 12.76 15.05
N LEU A 11 10.87 13.43 14.01
CA LEU A 11 10.62 13.06 12.62
C LEU A 11 11.26 11.71 12.28
N GLU A 12 12.51 11.48 12.71
CA GLU A 12 13.20 10.21 12.50
C GLU A 12 12.43 9.05 13.14
N LYS A 13 12.00 9.22 14.39
CA LYS A 13 11.17 8.22 15.09
C LYS A 13 9.85 7.96 14.35
N THR A 14 9.17 9.02 13.90
CA THR A 14 7.92 8.88 13.14
C THR A 14 8.14 8.10 11.84
N ILE A 15 9.25 8.37 11.14
CA ILE A 15 9.61 7.64 9.92
C ILE A 15 9.89 6.16 10.22
N GLU A 16 10.60 5.85 11.29
CA GLU A 16 10.87 4.47 11.71
C GLU A 16 9.57 3.70 12.01
N GLU A 17 8.64 4.32 12.74
CA GLU A 17 7.33 3.74 13.04
C GLU A 17 6.52 3.49 11.76
N LEU A 18 6.45 4.49 10.85
CA LEU A 18 5.75 4.36 9.57
C LEU A 18 6.34 3.27 8.67
N LEU A 19 7.67 3.11 8.67
CA LEU A 19 8.35 2.06 7.92
C LEU A 19 8.00 0.66 8.46
N LEU A 20 7.96 0.51 9.78
CA LEU A 20 7.60 -0.75 10.42
C LEU A 20 6.14 -1.12 10.12
N ASP A 21 5.22 -0.16 10.25
CA ASP A 21 3.79 -0.35 9.94
C ASP A 21 3.59 -0.69 8.47
N GLN A 22 4.29 0.00 7.56
CA GLN A 22 4.24 -0.32 6.13
C GLN A 22 4.71 -1.74 5.85
N HIS A 23 5.77 -2.19 6.53
CA HIS A 23 6.30 -3.54 6.38
C HIS A 23 5.31 -4.59 6.91
N ALA A 24 4.76 -4.37 8.10
CA ALA A 24 3.77 -5.24 8.72
C ALA A 24 2.52 -5.35 7.84
N ALA A 25 1.99 -4.23 7.35
CA ALA A 25 0.85 -4.20 6.44
C ALA A 25 1.14 -4.98 5.15
N ARG A 26 2.33 -4.84 4.57
CA ARG A 26 2.72 -5.58 3.36
C ARG A 26 2.71 -7.09 3.59
N ILE A 27 3.25 -7.56 4.73
CA ILE A 27 3.23 -8.98 5.09
C ILE A 27 1.80 -9.48 5.29
N ALA A 28 0.98 -8.72 6.03
CA ALA A 28 -0.41 -9.08 6.29
C ALA A 28 -1.21 -9.19 4.99
N ILE A 29 -1.13 -8.18 4.11
CA ILE A 29 -1.80 -8.16 2.80
C ILE A 29 -1.35 -9.34 1.96
N THR A 30 -0.03 -9.59 1.87
CA THR A 30 0.50 -10.72 1.07
C THR A 30 0.01 -12.06 1.61
N THR A 31 0.00 -12.23 2.93
CA THR A 31 -0.47 -13.48 3.57
C THR A 31 -1.94 -13.72 3.27
N ILE A 32 -2.78 -12.69 3.41
CA ILE A 32 -4.22 -12.76 3.14
C ILE A 32 -4.48 -12.99 1.65
N SER A 33 -3.77 -12.28 0.77
CA SER A 33 -3.96 -12.41 -0.68
C SER A 33 -3.58 -13.80 -1.17
N THR A 34 -2.46 -14.35 -0.72
CA THR A 34 -2.05 -15.73 -1.01
C THR A 34 -3.09 -16.73 -0.49
N ALA A 35 -3.56 -16.58 0.75
CA ALA A 35 -4.57 -17.47 1.33
C ALA A 35 -5.87 -17.45 0.51
N TRP A 36 -6.34 -16.27 0.13
CA TRP A 36 -7.57 -16.10 -0.64
C TRP A 36 -7.45 -16.60 -2.08
N ASN A 37 -6.37 -16.23 -2.78
CA ASN A 37 -6.11 -16.71 -4.15
C ASN A 37 -6.00 -18.25 -4.18
N SER A 38 -5.42 -18.85 -3.13
CA SER A 38 -5.37 -20.31 -2.96
C SER A 38 -6.74 -20.92 -2.70
N LEU A 39 -7.56 -20.31 -1.84
CA LEU A 39 -8.95 -20.75 -1.57
C LEU A 39 -9.81 -20.69 -2.83
N ALA A 40 -9.67 -19.63 -3.61
CA ALA A 40 -10.36 -19.46 -4.88
C ALA A 40 -9.83 -20.39 -5.99
N LYS A 41 -8.70 -21.08 -5.76
CA LYS A 41 -7.97 -21.88 -6.75
C LYS A 41 -7.63 -21.10 -8.03
N GLN A 42 -7.55 -19.78 -7.93
CA GLN A 42 -7.27 -18.87 -9.01
C GLN A 42 -6.18 -17.89 -8.56
N PRO A 43 -4.91 -18.19 -8.87
CA PRO A 43 -3.79 -17.27 -8.69
C PRO A 43 -4.12 -15.89 -9.28
N GLY A 44 -3.85 -14.83 -8.54
CA GLY A 44 -4.05 -13.46 -9.03
C GLY A 44 -5.49 -12.91 -8.98
N MET A 45 -6.49 -13.71 -8.59
CA MET A 45 -7.90 -13.32 -8.63
C MET A 45 -8.20 -12.02 -7.87
N LEU A 46 -7.60 -11.83 -6.68
CA LEU A 46 -7.78 -10.60 -5.90
C LEU A 46 -7.22 -9.37 -6.62
N GLY A 47 -6.06 -9.50 -7.26
CA GLY A 47 -5.45 -8.42 -8.03
C GLY A 47 -6.31 -8.03 -9.23
N ASP A 48 -6.83 -9.01 -9.98
CA ASP A 48 -7.73 -8.77 -11.11
C ASP A 48 -9.05 -8.11 -10.67
N SER A 49 -9.57 -8.52 -9.51
CA SER A 49 -10.81 -7.97 -8.96
C SER A 49 -10.62 -6.50 -8.56
N TYR A 50 -9.49 -6.20 -7.92
CA TYR A 50 -9.11 -4.83 -7.59
C TYR A 50 -8.86 -3.98 -8.85
N ASP A 51 -8.14 -4.50 -9.86
CA ASP A 51 -7.88 -3.77 -11.11
C ASP A 51 -9.16 -3.40 -11.86
N LYS A 52 -10.13 -4.32 -11.92
CA LYS A 52 -11.46 -4.05 -12.47
C LYS A 52 -12.20 -2.98 -11.69
N ALA A 53 -12.16 -3.04 -10.35
CA ALA A 53 -12.81 -2.05 -9.49
C ALA A 53 -12.17 -0.67 -9.61
N PHE A 54 -10.83 -0.59 -9.68
CA PHE A 54 -10.11 0.67 -9.84
C PHE A 54 -10.44 1.34 -11.18
N LYS A 55 -10.52 0.57 -12.27
CA LYS A 55 -10.86 1.08 -13.61
C LYS A 55 -12.32 1.53 -13.74
N SER A 56 -13.22 1.03 -12.89
CA SER A 56 -14.64 1.39 -12.90
C SER A 56 -15.03 2.43 -11.85
N ALA A 57 -14.15 2.71 -10.89
CA ALA A 57 -14.37 3.68 -9.83
C ALA A 57 -14.05 5.12 -10.28
N PRO A 58 -14.67 6.14 -9.65
CA PRO A 58 -14.21 7.52 -9.80
C PRO A 58 -12.75 7.69 -9.33
N PRO A 59 -12.04 8.73 -9.81
CA PRO A 59 -10.66 9.00 -9.42
C PRO A 59 -10.49 9.02 -7.90
N VAL A 60 -9.41 8.42 -7.41
CA VAL A 60 -9.08 8.40 -5.98
C VAL A 60 -8.80 9.83 -5.52
N GLU A 61 -9.58 10.30 -4.55
CA GLU A 61 -9.31 11.58 -3.88
C GLU A 61 -8.26 11.35 -2.78
N PHE A 62 -7.13 12.04 -2.91
CA PHE A 62 -6.09 12.04 -1.88
C PHE A 62 -6.30 13.23 -0.94
N GLU A 63 -6.28 12.98 0.37
CA GLU A 63 -6.42 14.03 1.39
C GLU A 63 -5.30 15.07 1.33
N ASN A 64 -4.14 14.69 0.77
CA ASN A 64 -2.95 15.54 0.63
C ASN A 64 -2.55 15.65 -0.84
N PRO A 65 -1.90 16.76 -1.26
CA PRO A 65 -1.38 16.88 -2.61
C PRO A 65 -0.35 15.78 -2.88
N VAL A 66 -0.60 15.00 -3.93
CA VAL A 66 0.28 13.95 -4.40
C VAL A 66 0.95 14.37 -5.71
N ASN A 67 2.13 13.82 -5.98
CA ASN A 67 2.81 14.06 -7.24
C ASN A 67 2.02 13.49 -8.42
N GLU A 68 2.22 14.07 -9.61
CA GLU A 68 1.69 13.52 -10.85
C GLU A 68 2.18 12.07 -11.04
N GLY A 69 1.29 11.16 -11.43
CA GLY A 69 1.59 9.73 -11.58
C GLY A 69 1.55 8.91 -10.28
N TYR A 70 1.32 9.53 -9.12
CA TYR A 70 1.29 8.82 -7.84
C TYR A 70 0.15 7.81 -7.76
N ALA A 71 -1.04 8.17 -8.27
CA ALA A 71 -2.21 7.29 -8.24
C ALA A 71 -1.98 6.03 -9.07
N GLU A 72 -1.37 6.17 -10.24
CA GLU A 72 -1.04 5.07 -11.15
C GLU A 72 0.04 4.15 -10.55
N GLU A 73 1.04 4.73 -9.90
CA GLU A 73 2.10 3.98 -9.23
C GLU A 73 1.54 3.24 -7.99
N LEU A 74 0.68 3.89 -7.22
CA LEU A 74 -0.03 3.26 -6.10
C LEU A 74 -0.88 2.09 -6.60
N HIS A 75 -1.65 2.30 -7.67
CA HIS A 75 -2.46 1.25 -8.30
C HIS A 75 -1.62 0.03 -8.67
N LYS A 76 -0.52 0.23 -9.39
CA LYS A 76 0.41 -0.85 -9.79
C LYS A 76 0.94 -1.62 -8.58
N ARG A 77 1.31 -0.92 -7.50
CA ARG A 77 1.80 -1.54 -6.26
C ARG A 77 0.73 -2.37 -5.58
N VAL A 78 -0.51 -1.89 -5.52
CA VAL A 78 -1.63 -2.63 -4.92
C VAL A 78 -1.94 -3.89 -5.74
N VAL A 79 -2.05 -3.78 -7.07
CA VAL A 79 -2.25 -4.94 -7.95
C VAL A 79 -1.15 -5.98 -7.73
N ALA A 80 0.13 -5.55 -7.69
CA ALA A 80 1.26 -6.46 -7.50
C ALA A 80 1.23 -7.16 -6.13
N LEU A 81 0.77 -6.50 -5.07
CA LEU A 81 0.63 -7.12 -3.75
C LEU A 81 -0.51 -8.14 -3.72
N LEU A 82 -1.66 -7.79 -4.28
CA LEU A 82 -2.87 -8.64 -4.26
C LEU A 82 -2.79 -9.82 -5.23
N SER A 83 -1.96 -9.70 -6.27
CA SER A 83 -1.76 -10.77 -7.25
C SER A 83 -0.77 -11.84 -6.79
N LYS A 84 -0.14 -11.66 -5.62
CA LYS A 84 0.78 -12.66 -5.07
C LYS A 84 0.05 -13.96 -4.81
N SER A 85 0.68 -15.05 -5.29
CA SER A 85 0.22 -16.43 -5.19
C SER A 85 1.18 -17.15 -4.27
#